data_AF-A0A9X1MJ25-F1
#
_entry.id   AF-A0A9X1MJ25-F1
#
_cell.length_a   1.000
_cell.length_b   1.000
_cell.length_c   1.000
_cell.angle_alpha   90.00
_cell.angle_beta   90.00
_cell.angle_gamma   90.00
#
_symmetry.space_group_name_H-M   'P 1'
#
loop_
_entity.id
_entity.type
_entity.pdbx_description
1 polymer ?
#
loop_
_entity_poly.entity_id
_entity_poly.type
_entity_poly.pdbx_seq_one_letter_code
_entity_poly.pdbx_strand_id
1 'polypeptide(L)'
;MTRCSNNHEVWKGFLLAHPYRLWGWNLASWLTLLIWILLDASAGASWNQLAAAVDLQLGELSRLPFPFFLMAALLGLSLLGMVVAWVSIVAGPRNYRSLLAWMATIGLTSLWLGLIVNMPDLIWSGYRFRLHAALPKYEAATRPLCADWPNSDGEMEAWGPYSAYPIAQPKMLLMLAPPEICSGSHVVSVERAESGGVRLELTGKEQGVWLEWHPPGSEPSSFVGGLADPHRLIRTSRLRDNWFVVRYK
;
A
#
# COMPACT_ATOMS: atom_id res chain seq x y z
N MET A 1 -8.10 -53.72 -34.04
CA MET A 1 -8.76 -52.43 -34.31
C MET A 1 -9.14 -51.80 -32.98
N THR A 2 -8.26 -50.96 -32.45
CA THR A 2 -8.34 -50.32 -31.13
C THR A 2 -9.07 -48.98 -31.25
N ARG A 3 -10.07 -48.79 -30.38
CA ARG A 3 -11.01 -47.66 -30.37
C ARG A 3 -10.36 -46.46 -29.67
N CYS A 4 -9.66 -45.61 -30.42
CA CYS A 4 -9.23 -44.29 -29.95
C CYS A 4 -10.40 -43.30 -30.07
N SER A 5 -11.29 -43.28 -29.08
CA SER A 5 -12.33 -42.23 -28.99
C SER A 5 -12.72 -42.03 -27.54
N ASN A 6 -12.52 -40.81 -27.02
CA ASN A 6 -13.44 -40.07 -26.13
C ASN A 6 -12.80 -39.07 -25.14
N ASN A 7 -11.52 -38.72 -25.28
CA ASN A 7 -10.98 -37.63 -24.43
C ASN A 7 -11.47 -36.22 -24.84
N HIS A 8 -12.03 -36.04 -26.04
CA HIS A 8 -12.55 -34.74 -26.50
C HIS A 8 -13.96 -34.38 -25.99
N GLU A 9 -14.77 -35.33 -25.49
CA GLU A 9 -16.12 -35.02 -25.00
C GLU A 9 -16.15 -34.54 -23.56
N VAL A 10 -15.24 -35.02 -22.71
CA VAL A 10 -15.21 -34.66 -21.28
C VAL A 10 -14.91 -33.17 -21.07
N TRP A 11 -14.02 -32.59 -21.89
CA TRP A 11 -13.71 -31.16 -21.83
C TRP A 11 -14.85 -30.26 -22.32
N LYS A 12 -15.68 -30.75 -23.25
CA LYS A 12 -16.86 -30.00 -23.71
C LYS A 12 -17.88 -29.84 -22.59
N GLY A 13 -18.14 -30.90 -21.81
CA GLY A 13 -19.10 -30.83 -20.70
C GLY A 13 -18.72 -29.83 -19.60
N PHE A 14 -17.43 -29.74 -19.27
CA PHE A 14 -16.95 -28.85 -18.20
C PHE A 14 -16.96 -27.36 -18.62
N LEU A 15 -16.56 -27.05 -19.85
CA LEU A 15 -16.59 -25.66 -20.38
C LEU A 15 -18.00 -25.20 -20.78
N LEU A 16 -18.91 -26.14 -21.08
CA LEU A 16 -20.31 -25.86 -21.41
C LEU A 16 -21.22 -25.75 -20.18
N ALA A 17 -20.73 -26.02 -18.97
CA ALA A 17 -21.48 -25.90 -17.73
C ALA A 17 -21.70 -24.42 -17.36
N HIS A 18 -22.74 -23.82 -17.95
CA HIS A 18 -23.32 -22.49 -17.70
C HIS A 18 -22.36 -21.31 -17.47
N PRO A 19 -22.27 -20.32 -18.39
CA PRO A 19 -21.41 -19.13 -18.26
C PRO A 19 -21.56 -18.39 -16.93
N TYR A 20 -22.76 -18.43 -16.34
CA TYR A 20 -23.07 -17.82 -15.05
C TYR A 20 -22.20 -18.32 -13.90
N ARG A 21 -21.70 -19.56 -13.97
CA ARG A 21 -20.82 -20.10 -12.92
C ARG A 21 -19.49 -19.35 -12.91
N LEU A 22 -18.80 -19.25 -14.05
CA LEU A 22 -17.52 -18.54 -14.18
C LEU A 22 -17.60 -17.12 -13.64
N TRP A 23 -18.74 -16.47 -13.88
CA TRP A 23 -19.01 -15.12 -13.42
C TRP A 23 -19.22 -15.04 -11.92
N GLY A 24 -19.95 -16.00 -11.35
CA GLY A 24 -20.09 -16.15 -9.91
C GLY A 24 -18.73 -16.35 -9.22
N TRP A 25 -17.85 -17.18 -9.78
CA TRP A 25 -16.48 -17.37 -9.26
C TRP A 25 -15.66 -16.08 -9.31
N ASN A 26 -15.76 -15.32 -10.40
CA ASN A 26 -15.04 -14.06 -10.54
C ASN A 26 -15.56 -13.00 -9.55
N LEU A 27 -16.89 -12.87 -9.43
CA LEU A 27 -17.51 -11.98 -8.46
C LEU A 27 -17.18 -12.36 -7.02
N ALA A 28 -17.21 -13.65 -6.68
CA ALA A 28 -16.83 -14.14 -5.37
C ALA A 28 -15.36 -13.79 -5.06
N SER A 29 -14.46 -14.00 -6.04
CA SER A 29 -13.04 -13.66 -5.92
C SER A 29 -12.85 -12.15 -5.69
N TRP A 30 -13.64 -11.30 -6.36
CA TRP A 30 -13.66 -9.86 -6.13
C TRP A 30 -14.15 -9.46 -4.74
N LEU A 31 -15.23 -10.09 -4.26
CA LEU A 31 -15.73 -9.83 -2.90
C LEU A 31 -14.70 -10.27 -1.86
N THR A 32 -14.03 -11.40 -2.07
CA THR A 32 -12.93 -11.85 -1.22
C THR A 32 -11.77 -10.86 -1.25
N LEU A 33 -11.36 -10.37 -2.43
CA LEU A 33 -10.33 -9.34 -2.57
C LEU A 33 -10.72 -8.03 -1.87
N LEU A 34 -11.98 -7.61 -1.98
CA LEU A 34 -12.49 -6.41 -1.31
C LEU A 34 -12.43 -6.56 0.22
N ILE A 35 -12.91 -7.68 0.75
CA ILE A 35 -12.81 -8.00 2.18
C ILE A 35 -11.35 -8.01 2.62
N TRP A 36 -10.48 -8.64 1.82
CA TRP A 36 -9.05 -8.67 2.08
C TRP A 36 -8.43 -7.28 2.11
N ILE A 37 -8.77 -6.41 1.15
CA ILE A 37 -8.31 -5.00 1.13
C ILE A 37 -8.70 -4.28 2.42
N LEU A 38 -9.93 -4.46 2.87
CA LEU A 38 -10.41 -3.83 4.11
C LEU A 38 -9.68 -4.36 5.34
N LEU A 39 -9.36 -5.66 5.37
CA LEU A 39 -8.59 -6.26 6.46
C LEU A 39 -7.11 -5.86 6.40
N ASP A 40 -6.48 -5.87 5.22
CA ASP A 40 -5.08 -5.53 5.02
C ASP A 40 -4.82 -4.02 5.15
N ALA A 41 -5.83 -3.17 4.98
CA ALA A 41 -5.72 -1.76 5.32
C ALA A 41 -5.21 -1.57 6.75
N SER A 42 -5.55 -2.49 7.67
CA SER A 42 -5.03 -2.50 9.04
C SER A 42 -3.62 -3.09 9.19
N ALA A 43 -3.22 -4.03 8.32
CA ALA A 43 -1.95 -4.76 8.42
C ALA A 43 -0.80 -4.13 7.59
N GLY A 44 -1.13 -3.46 6.48
CA GLY A 44 -0.29 -2.56 5.69
C GLY A 44 0.83 -3.15 4.84
N ALA A 45 1.13 -4.44 5.00
CA ALA A 45 2.32 -5.03 4.40
C ALA A 45 2.13 -5.44 2.94
N SER A 46 0.94 -5.93 2.55
CA SER A 46 0.82 -6.65 1.28
C SER A 46 0.81 -5.72 0.06
N TRP A 47 0.22 -4.53 0.17
CA TRP A 47 0.15 -3.56 -0.93
C TRP A 47 1.48 -2.89 -1.25
N ASN A 48 2.26 -2.55 -0.23
CA ASN A 48 3.59 -1.95 -0.43
C ASN A 48 4.55 -2.95 -1.05
N GLN A 49 4.44 -4.22 -0.64
CA GLN A 49 5.16 -5.32 -1.26
C GLN A 49 4.71 -5.58 -2.68
N LEU A 50 3.41 -5.41 -3.02
CA LEU A 50 2.93 -5.49 -4.39
C LEU A 50 3.47 -4.37 -5.27
N ALA A 51 3.44 -3.13 -4.78
CA ALA A 51 4.02 -2.00 -5.48
C ALA A 51 5.53 -2.20 -5.72
N ALA A 52 6.26 -2.67 -4.71
CA ALA A 52 7.69 -3.00 -4.83
C ALA A 52 7.94 -4.21 -5.74
N ALA A 53 7.12 -5.26 -5.68
CA ALA A 53 7.27 -6.47 -6.49
C ALA A 53 7.03 -6.21 -7.98
N VAL A 54 6.17 -5.26 -8.34
CA VAL A 54 6.01 -4.78 -9.72
C VAL A 54 7.30 -4.14 -10.24
N ASP A 55 8.12 -3.57 -9.36
CA ASP A 55 9.37 -2.89 -9.68
C ASP A 55 10.62 -3.82 -9.60
N LEU A 56 10.48 -5.04 -9.04
CA LEU A 56 11.61 -5.88 -8.62
C LEU A 56 11.97 -7.04 -9.57
N GLN A 57 13.27 -7.37 -9.55
CA GLN A 57 13.88 -8.56 -10.14
C GLN A 57 13.47 -9.84 -9.36
N LEU A 58 13.31 -10.97 -10.06
CA LEU A 58 12.78 -12.26 -9.56
C LEU A 58 13.43 -12.83 -8.27
N GLY A 59 14.59 -12.32 -7.84
CA GLY A 59 15.35 -12.83 -6.70
C GLY A 59 14.77 -12.52 -5.31
N GLU A 60 13.98 -11.46 -5.15
CA GLU A 60 13.46 -11.04 -3.84
C GLU A 60 12.13 -11.70 -3.44
N LEU A 61 11.51 -12.46 -4.34
CA LEU A 61 10.18 -13.05 -4.13
C LEU A 61 10.13 -14.03 -2.94
N SER A 62 11.24 -14.71 -2.63
CA SER A 62 11.28 -15.71 -1.55
C SER A 62 11.16 -15.12 -0.14
N ARG A 63 11.37 -13.81 0.03
CA ARG A 63 11.26 -13.12 1.32
C ARG A 63 9.86 -12.56 1.60
N LEU A 64 8.94 -12.71 0.65
CA LEU A 64 7.60 -12.15 0.78
C LEU A 64 6.74 -13.02 1.72
N PRO A 65 5.89 -12.39 2.53
CA PRO A 65 5.06 -13.10 3.49
C PRO A 65 3.91 -13.84 2.79
N PHE A 66 3.43 -14.94 3.36
CA PHE A 66 2.35 -15.75 2.79
C PHE A 66 1.09 -14.95 2.33
N PRO A 67 0.61 -13.94 3.08
CA PRO A 67 -0.49 -13.06 2.65
C PRO A 67 -0.29 -12.44 1.26
N PHE A 68 0.95 -12.10 0.88
CA PHE A 68 1.28 -11.57 -0.43
C PHE A 68 0.97 -12.57 -1.54
N PHE A 69 1.42 -13.82 -1.39
CA PHE A 69 1.20 -14.86 -2.39
C PHE A 69 -0.28 -15.20 -2.57
N LEU A 70 -1.05 -15.21 -1.48
CA LEU A 70 -2.49 -15.42 -1.55
C LEU A 70 -3.19 -14.28 -2.30
N MET A 71 -2.83 -13.02 -2.01
CA MET A 71 -3.34 -11.86 -2.76
C MET A 71 -2.98 -11.94 -4.25
N ALA A 72 -1.71 -12.22 -4.56
CA ALA A 72 -1.25 -12.37 -5.94
C ALA A 72 -1.98 -13.50 -6.68
N ALA A 73 -2.23 -14.63 -6.01
CA ALA A 73 -3.00 -15.74 -6.57
C ALA A 73 -4.46 -15.36 -6.82
N LEU A 74 -5.13 -14.66 -5.89
CA LEU A 74 -6.51 -14.20 -6.07
C LEU A 74 -6.63 -13.18 -7.22
N LEU A 75 -5.69 -12.24 -7.30
CA LEU A 75 -5.62 -11.29 -8.42
C LEU A 75 -5.38 -12.01 -9.74
N GLY A 76 -4.43 -12.94 -9.79
CA GLY A 76 -4.11 -13.74 -10.98
C GLY A 76 -5.28 -14.60 -11.45
N LEU A 77 -5.98 -15.28 -10.53
CA LEU A 77 -7.16 -16.08 -10.83
C LEU A 77 -8.32 -15.22 -11.34
N SER A 78 -8.56 -14.05 -10.73
CA SER A 78 -9.61 -13.13 -11.16
C SER A 78 -9.30 -12.51 -12.54
N LEU A 79 -8.03 -12.18 -12.81
CA LEU A 79 -7.59 -11.70 -14.12
C LEU A 79 -7.72 -12.78 -15.19
N LEU A 80 -7.29 -14.01 -14.89
CA LEU A 80 -7.45 -15.15 -15.78
C LEU A 80 -8.93 -15.42 -16.09
N GLY A 81 -9.79 -15.37 -15.07
CA GLY A 81 -11.24 -15.48 -15.24
C GLY A 81 -11.82 -14.39 -16.15
N MET A 82 -11.31 -13.16 -16.04
CA MET A 82 -11.70 -12.05 -16.92
C MET A 82 -11.27 -12.29 -18.37
N VAL A 83 -10.04 -12.77 -18.60
CA VAL A 83 -9.55 -13.11 -19.95
C VAL A 83 -10.40 -14.22 -20.57
N VAL A 84 -10.70 -15.27 -19.80
CA VAL A 84 -11.57 -16.36 -20.26
C VAL A 84 -12.98 -15.86 -20.58
N ALA A 85 -13.52 -14.92 -19.80
CA ALA A 85 -14.82 -14.30 -20.08
C ALA A 85 -14.81 -13.53 -21.41
N TRP A 86 -13.78 -12.71 -21.65
CA TRP A 86 -13.60 -12.00 -22.92
C TRP A 86 -13.49 -12.94 -24.12
N VAL A 87 -12.64 -13.98 -24.02
CA VAL A 87 -12.49 -14.99 -25.08
C VAL A 87 -13.80 -15.74 -25.32
N SER A 88 -14.54 -16.07 -24.26
CA SER A 88 -15.83 -16.77 -24.36
C SER A 88 -16.90 -15.92 -25.06
N ILE A 89 -16.90 -14.61 -24.87
CA ILE A 89 -17.82 -13.70 -25.56
C ILE A 89 -17.45 -13.53 -27.03
N VAL A 90 -16.17 -13.35 -27.32
CA VAL A 90 -15.69 -13.06 -28.68
C VAL A 90 -15.70 -14.32 -29.54
N ALA A 91 -15.10 -15.41 -29.07
CA ALA A 91 -14.89 -16.63 -29.84
C ALA A 91 -15.88 -17.76 -29.49
N GLY A 92 -16.67 -17.62 -28.42
CA GLY A 92 -17.55 -18.69 -27.95
C GLY A 92 -18.87 -18.83 -28.74
N PRO A 93 -19.65 -19.89 -28.42
CA PRO A 93 -20.94 -20.16 -29.06
C PRO A 93 -21.94 -19.01 -28.91
N ARG A 94 -22.90 -18.87 -29.85
CA ARG A 94 -23.90 -17.78 -29.87
C ARG A 94 -24.64 -17.58 -28.53
N ASN A 95 -24.84 -18.66 -27.76
CA ASN A 95 -25.51 -18.61 -26.46
C ASN A 95 -24.74 -17.83 -25.37
N TYR A 96 -23.43 -17.61 -25.55
CA TYR A 96 -22.58 -16.84 -24.64
C TYR A 96 -22.58 -15.34 -24.94
N ARG A 97 -23.21 -14.92 -26.03
CA ARG A 97 -23.25 -13.52 -26.49
C ARG A 97 -24.52 -12.79 -26.04
N SER A 98 -25.12 -13.19 -24.91
CA SER A 98 -26.30 -12.50 -24.39
C SER A 98 -25.95 -11.06 -23.97
N LEU A 99 -26.93 -10.15 -23.98
CA LEU A 99 -26.71 -8.77 -23.54
C LEU A 99 -26.21 -8.72 -22.10
N LEU A 100 -26.76 -9.59 -21.24
CA LEU A 100 -26.33 -9.72 -19.85
C LEU A 100 -24.87 -10.18 -19.77
N ALA A 101 -24.43 -11.07 -20.69
CA ALA A 101 -23.04 -11.52 -20.84
C ALA A 101 -22.06 -10.36 -21.13
N TRP A 102 -22.48 -9.43 -21.99
CA TRP A 102 -21.71 -8.24 -22.29
C TRP A 102 -21.65 -7.27 -21.11
N MET A 103 -22.81 -6.99 -20.48
CA MET A 103 -22.91 -6.03 -19.39
C MET A 103 -22.03 -6.40 -18.20
N ALA A 104 -22.03 -7.66 -17.75
CA ALA A 104 -21.18 -7.99 -16.60
C ALA A 104 -19.70 -8.08 -16.94
N THR A 105 -19.32 -8.46 -18.17
CA THR A 105 -17.90 -8.45 -18.59
C THR A 105 -17.37 -7.02 -18.65
N ILE A 106 -18.16 -6.10 -19.21
CA ILE A 106 -17.82 -4.67 -19.21
C ILE A 106 -17.76 -4.14 -17.79
N GLY A 107 -18.76 -4.42 -16.95
CA GLY A 107 -18.77 -4.01 -15.55
C GLY A 107 -17.56 -4.51 -14.77
N LEU A 108 -17.19 -5.78 -14.95
CA LEU A 108 -16.03 -6.39 -14.33
C LEU A 108 -14.71 -5.76 -14.81
N THR A 109 -14.62 -5.48 -16.12
CA THR A 109 -13.46 -4.80 -16.70
C THR A 109 -13.34 -3.38 -16.13
N SER A 110 -14.46 -2.65 -16.01
CA SER A 110 -14.49 -1.33 -15.38
C SER A 110 -14.07 -1.37 -13.91
N LEU A 111 -14.44 -2.43 -13.16
CA LEU A 111 -13.97 -2.61 -11.77
C LEU A 111 -12.45 -2.82 -11.71
N TRP A 112 -11.89 -3.64 -12.60
CA TRP A 112 -10.44 -3.84 -12.70
C TRP A 112 -9.69 -2.56 -13.04
N LEU A 113 -10.17 -1.84 -14.06
CA LEU A 113 -9.60 -0.55 -14.45
C LEU A 113 -9.72 0.47 -13.31
N GLY A 114 -10.87 0.51 -12.63
CA GLY A 114 -11.09 1.34 -11.46
C GLY A 114 -10.09 1.02 -10.33
N LEU A 115 -9.87 -0.25 -10.03
CA LEU A 115 -8.89 -0.66 -9.03
C LEU A 115 -7.46 -0.24 -9.41
N ILE A 116 -7.04 -0.46 -10.65
CA ILE A 116 -5.70 -0.09 -11.12
C ILE A 116 -5.49 1.43 -11.04
N VAL A 117 -6.45 2.20 -11.55
CA VAL A 117 -6.37 3.67 -11.56
C VAL A 117 -6.36 4.25 -10.15
N ASN A 118 -7.15 3.67 -9.24
CA ASN A 118 -7.29 4.16 -7.86
C ASN A 118 -6.35 3.45 -6.86
N MET A 119 -5.46 2.57 -7.32
CA MET A 119 -4.54 1.84 -6.44
C MET A 119 -3.67 2.79 -5.57
N PRO A 120 -3.09 3.88 -6.11
CA PRO A 120 -2.32 4.82 -5.29
C PRO A 120 -3.16 5.50 -4.19
N ASP A 121 -4.44 5.78 -4.46
CA ASP A 121 -5.36 6.37 -3.48
C ASP A 121 -5.78 5.38 -2.41
N LEU A 122 -5.93 4.10 -2.78
CA LEU A 122 -6.23 3.02 -1.85
C LEU A 122 -5.05 2.79 -0.89
N ILE A 123 -3.83 2.72 -1.42
CA ILE A 123 -2.59 2.64 -0.63
C ILE A 123 -2.50 3.84 0.33
N TRP A 124 -2.74 5.05 -0.19
CA TRP A 124 -2.74 6.27 0.61
C TRP A 124 -3.78 6.26 1.74
N SER A 125 -4.98 5.76 1.45
CA SER A 125 -6.03 5.61 2.46
C SER A 125 -5.62 4.59 3.54
N GLY A 126 -4.92 3.52 3.16
CA GLY A 126 -4.31 2.58 4.09
C GLY A 126 -3.29 3.23 5.01
N TYR A 127 -2.38 4.04 4.47
CA TYR A 127 -1.43 4.84 5.27
C TYR A 127 -2.13 5.73 6.28
N ARG A 128 -3.13 6.48 5.81
CA ARG A 128 -3.91 7.38 6.65
C ARG A 128 -4.60 6.63 7.79
N PHE A 129 -5.23 5.48 7.51
CA PHE A 129 -5.94 4.69 8.50
C PHE A 129 -5.00 4.17 9.59
N ARG A 130 -3.88 3.54 9.21
CA ARG A 130 -2.92 2.98 10.18
C ARG A 130 -2.23 4.05 11.00
N LEU A 131 -1.78 5.12 10.36
CA LEU A 131 -1.12 6.23 11.06
C LEU A 131 -2.09 6.97 11.98
N HIS A 132 -3.36 7.11 11.60
CA HIS A 132 -4.38 7.66 12.50
C HIS A 132 -4.55 6.79 13.76
N ALA A 133 -4.61 5.46 13.61
CA ALA A 133 -4.71 4.54 14.75
C ALA A 133 -3.44 4.53 15.62
N ALA A 134 -2.27 4.66 15.00
CA ALA A 134 -0.96 4.71 15.65
C ALA A 134 -0.62 6.09 16.27
N LEU A 135 -1.38 7.13 15.93
CA LEU A 135 -1.05 8.52 16.24
C LEU A 135 -0.77 8.80 17.72
N PRO A 136 -1.53 8.25 18.70
CA PRO A 136 -1.25 8.52 20.10
C PRO A 136 0.16 8.12 20.55
N LYS A 137 0.74 7.08 19.95
CA LYS A 137 2.11 6.63 20.26
C LYS A 137 3.16 7.58 19.69
N TYR A 138 2.97 7.99 18.43
CA TYR A 138 3.83 9.01 17.81
C TYR A 138 3.75 10.34 18.55
N GLU A 139 2.56 10.75 18.98
CA GLU A 139 2.37 11.97 19.75
C GLU A 139 3.13 11.93 21.09
N ALA A 140 3.01 10.82 21.81
CA ALA A 140 3.74 10.63 23.06
C ALA A 140 5.27 10.65 22.86
N ALA A 141 5.77 9.99 21.82
CA ALA A 141 7.20 9.96 21.48
C ALA A 141 7.74 11.32 21.01
N THR A 142 6.93 12.11 20.29
CA THR A 142 7.36 13.36 19.67
C THR A 142 7.24 14.57 20.60
N ARG A 143 6.35 14.51 21.60
CA ARG A 143 6.13 15.62 22.54
C ARG A 143 7.42 16.12 23.22
N PRO A 144 8.36 15.27 23.67
CA PRO A 144 9.65 15.74 24.19
C PRO A 144 10.47 16.52 23.16
N LEU A 145 10.50 16.07 21.89
CA LEU A 145 11.25 16.74 20.82
C LEU A 145 10.68 18.12 20.48
N CYS A 146 9.36 18.29 20.58
CA CYS A 146 8.73 19.60 20.39
C CYS A 146 9.08 20.58 21.51
N ALA A 147 9.28 20.07 22.74
CA ALA A 147 9.57 20.90 23.90
C ALA A 147 11.05 21.27 24.00
N ASP A 148 11.95 20.31 23.76
CA ASP A 148 13.39 20.49 23.83
C ASP A 148 14.08 19.72 22.70
N TRP A 149 14.67 20.47 21.77
CA TRP A 149 15.34 19.88 20.61
C TRP A 149 16.81 19.60 20.94
N PRO A 150 17.31 18.37 20.75
CA PRO A 150 18.69 18.03 21.07
C PRO A 150 19.71 18.85 20.28
N ASN A 151 20.77 19.31 20.98
CA ASN A 151 21.88 20.06 20.38
C ASN A 151 23.15 19.21 20.15
N SER A 152 23.13 17.94 20.55
CA SER A 152 24.25 17.00 20.41
C SER A 152 23.73 15.59 20.22
N ASP A 153 24.60 14.70 19.74
CA ASP A 153 24.35 13.25 19.68
C ASP A 153 23.96 12.70 21.06
N GLY A 154 23.16 11.64 21.07
CA GLY A 154 22.68 11.06 22.31
C GLY A 154 21.73 9.89 22.11
N GLU A 155 21.00 9.58 23.18
CA GLU A 155 19.99 8.54 23.20
C GLU A 155 18.74 9.07 23.92
N MET A 156 17.56 8.73 23.39
CA MET A 156 16.27 9.09 23.96
C MET A 156 15.39 7.84 24.07
N GLU A 157 14.65 7.70 25.17
CA GLU A 157 13.86 6.49 25.47
C GLU A 157 12.94 6.04 24.32
N ALA A 158 12.25 6.97 23.66
CA ALA A 158 11.33 6.66 22.56
C ALA A 158 12.01 6.53 21.18
N TRP A 159 13.23 7.06 21.02
CA TRP A 159 13.89 7.20 19.72
C TRP A 159 15.17 6.34 19.59
N GLY A 160 15.67 5.80 20.70
CA GLY A 160 16.94 5.11 20.74
C GLY A 160 18.13 6.05 20.50
N PRO A 161 19.30 5.49 20.10
CA PRO A 161 20.50 6.26 19.84
C PRO A 161 20.40 7.02 18.50
N TYR A 162 20.83 8.28 18.49
CA TYR A 162 20.77 9.16 17.32
C TYR A 162 22.02 10.04 17.18
N SER A 163 22.27 10.50 15.96
CA SER A 163 23.22 11.56 15.64
C SER A 163 22.49 12.84 15.26
N ALA A 164 22.88 13.96 15.87
CA ALA A 164 22.30 15.28 15.67
C ALA A 164 23.05 16.02 14.55
N TYR A 165 22.36 16.32 13.45
CA TYR A 165 22.95 16.90 12.25
C TYR A 165 22.22 18.18 11.78
N PRO A 166 22.94 19.21 11.31
CA PRO A 166 24.40 19.39 11.39
C PRO A 166 24.86 19.79 12.80
N ILE A 167 26.12 19.48 13.15
CA ILE A 167 26.68 19.61 14.53
C ILE A 167 26.46 21.00 15.16
N ALA A 168 26.59 22.09 14.39
CA ALA A 168 26.50 23.45 14.93
C ALA A 168 25.06 23.92 15.21
N GLN A 169 24.10 23.44 14.41
CA GLN A 169 22.68 23.80 14.52
C GLN A 169 21.86 22.58 14.07
N PRO A 170 21.69 21.57 14.94
CA PRO A 170 21.01 20.35 14.54
C PRO A 170 19.57 20.63 14.10
N LYS A 171 19.26 20.22 12.87
CA LYS A 171 17.91 20.29 12.28
C LYS A 171 17.34 18.91 12.01
N MET A 172 18.17 17.88 12.09
CA MET A 172 17.83 16.49 11.82
C MET A 172 18.46 15.61 12.89
N LEU A 173 17.73 14.59 13.32
CA LEU A 173 18.22 13.49 14.13
C LEU A 173 18.21 12.25 13.24
N LEU A 174 19.38 11.69 12.99
CA LEU A 174 19.55 10.44 12.25
C LEU A 174 19.54 9.28 13.24
N MET A 175 18.57 8.38 13.13
CA MET A 175 18.45 7.25 14.04
C MET A 175 19.54 6.23 13.71
N LEU A 176 20.40 5.91 14.68
CA LEU A 176 21.46 4.90 14.50
C LEU A 176 20.89 3.48 14.50
N ALA A 177 19.77 3.29 15.20
CA ALA A 177 18.96 2.09 15.17
C ALA A 177 17.49 2.52 15.01
N PRO A 178 16.82 2.27 13.85
CA PRO A 178 15.46 2.73 13.61
C PRO A 178 14.46 2.19 14.66
N PRO A 179 13.97 3.04 15.59
CA PRO A 179 13.05 2.60 16.62
C PRO A 179 11.72 2.15 16.01
N GLU A 180 11.18 1.06 16.54
CA GLU A 180 9.83 0.62 16.19
C GLU A 180 8.82 1.29 17.12
N ILE A 181 8.12 2.32 16.64
CA ILE A 181 7.12 3.04 17.44
C ILE A 181 5.79 2.26 17.47
N CYS A 182 5.46 1.62 16.36
CA CYS A 182 4.26 0.83 16.15
C CYS A 182 4.59 -0.43 15.34
N SER A 183 3.79 -1.49 15.47
CA SER A 183 4.06 -2.80 14.88
C SER A 183 4.35 -2.75 13.36
N GLY A 184 5.64 -2.86 13.01
CA GLY A 184 6.17 -2.81 11.65
C GLY A 184 6.37 -1.40 11.06
N SER A 185 6.26 -0.34 11.85
CA SER A 185 6.54 1.04 11.44
C SER A 185 7.74 1.57 12.21
N HIS A 186 8.80 1.90 11.49
CA HIS A 186 10.04 2.40 12.06
C HIS A 186 10.29 3.84 11.61
N VAL A 187 11.08 4.58 12.39
CA VAL A 187 11.49 5.95 12.04
C VAL A 187 12.97 5.97 11.73
N VAL A 188 13.36 6.52 10.58
CA VAL A 188 14.77 6.55 10.13
C VAL A 188 15.40 7.89 10.47
N SER A 189 14.64 8.97 10.29
CA SER A 189 15.09 10.32 10.56
C SER A 189 13.97 11.15 11.18
N VAL A 190 14.37 12.11 12.00
CA VAL A 190 13.46 13.10 12.58
C VAL A 190 13.97 14.48 12.25
N GLU A 191 13.19 15.28 11.55
CA GLU A 191 13.58 16.62 11.13
C GLU A 191 12.76 17.71 11.82
N ARG A 192 13.41 18.82 12.12
CA ARG A 192 12.77 20.02 12.64
C ARG A 192 12.31 20.90 11.47
N ALA A 193 11.03 21.22 11.46
CA ALA A 193 10.49 22.21 10.54
C ALA A 193 10.92 23.63 10.94
N GLU A 194 11.08 24.50 9.95
CA GLU A 194 11.42 25.91 10.19
C GLU A 194 10.36 26.63 11.05
N SER A 195 9.10 26.22 10.94
CA SER A 195 8.02 26.72 11.79
C SER A 195 8.03 26.15 13.21
N GLY A 196 8.95 25.25 13.55
CA GLY A 196 9.01 24.57 14.86
C GLY A 196 8.23 23.26 14.93
N GLY A 197 7.70 22.78 13.80
CA GLY A 197 7.13 21.43 13.66
C GLY A 197 8.19 20.33 13.70
N VAL A 198 7.74 19.08 13.70
CA VAL A 198 8.58 17.87 13.66
C VAL A 198 8.12 16.97 12.53
N ARG A 199 9.05 16.44 11.75
CA ARG A 199 8.81 15.55 10.62
C ARG A 199 9.49 14.22 10.87
N LEU A 200 8.74 13.14 10.71
CA LEU A 200 9.21 11.78 10.95
C LEU A 200 9.25 11.05 9.61
N GLU A 201 10.43 10.66 9.16
CA GLU A 201 10.58 9.82 7.98
C GLU A 201 10.34 8.36 8.36
N LEU A 202 9.32 7.74 7.78
CA LEU A 202 8.90 6.39 8.14
C LEU A 202 9.48 5.34 7.19
N THR A 203 9.78 4.16 7.74
CA THR A 203 10.18 2.97 7.00
C THR A 203 9.45 1.71 7.49
N GLY A 204 9.75 0.57 6.87
CA GLY A 204 9.03 -0.69 7.08
C GLY A 204 7.69 -0.67 6.36
N LYS A 205 6.60 -0.88 7.09
CA LYS A 205 5.24 -0.87 6.52
C LYS A 205 4.82 0.50 6.00
N GLU A 206 5.41 1.58 6.49
CA GLU A 206 5.05 2.96 6.11
C GLU A 206 6.11 3.62 5.23
N GLN A 207 6.88 2.82 4.48
CA GLN A 207 7.97 3.31 3.63
C GLN A 207 7.51 4.36 2.59
N GLY A 208 8.32 5.41 2.43
CA GLY A 208 8.06 6.48 1.46
C GLY A 208 6.98 7.46 1.89
N VAL A 209 6.62 7.45 3.18
CA VAL A 209 5.64 8.32 3.80
C VAL A 209 6.26 8.98 5.03
N TRP A 210 5.86 10.22 5.27
CA TRP A 210 6.27 11.03 6.39
C TRP A 210 5.08 11.29 7.30
N LEU A 211 5.33 11.33 8.61
CA LEU A 211 4.37 11.78 9.61
C LEU A 211 4.86 13.10 10.19
N GLU A 212 4.07 14.17 10.04
CA GLU A 212 4.47 15.51 10.44
C GLU A 212 3.52 16.08 11.47
N TRP A 213 4.08 16.71 12.50
CA TRP A 213 3.37 17.59 13.40
C TRP A 213 3.78 19.04 13.17
N HIS A 214 2.81 19.94 13.15
CA HIS A 214 3.05 21.37 13.02
C HIS A 214 2.39 22.18 14.15
N PRO A 215 2.91 23.37 14.48
CA PRO A 215 2.18 24.29 15.33
C PRO A 215 0.91 24.83 14.64
N PRO A 216 -0.07 25.35 15.41
CA PRO A 216 -1.29 25.93 14.83
C PRO A 216 -0.99 27.02 13.80
N GLY A 217 -1.66 26.97 12.64
CA GLY A 217 -1.47 27.91 11.54
C GLY A 217 -0.30 27.59 10.59
N SER A 218 0.45 26.51 10.85
CA SER A 218 1.46 25.97 9.93
C SER A 218 0.95 24.68 9.27
N GLU A 219 1.37 24.46 8.02
CA GLU A 219 1.07 23.25 7.24
C GLU A 219 2.33 22.66 6.60
N PRO A 220 2.31 21.37 6.21
CA PRO A 220 3.40 20.77 5.46
C PRO A 220 3.65 21.49 4.15
N SER A 221 4.93 21.66 3.82
CA SER A 221 5.39 22.28 2.57
C SER A 221 6.65 21.58 2.08
N SER A 222 7.05 21.87 0.84
CA SER A 222 8.34 21.39 0.32
C SER A 222 9.48 22.01 1.10
N PHE A 223 10.54 21.25 1.36
CA PHE A 223 11.68 21.70 2.17
C PHE A 223 12.99 21.11 1.66
N VAL A 224 14.11 21.59 2.20
CA VAL A 224 15.43 20.99 2.02
C VAL A 224 15.81 20.33 3.33
N GLY A 225 16.05 19.02 3.29
CA GLY A 225 16.30 18.22 4.48
C GLY A 225 17.65 18.52 5.11
N GLY A 226 17.87 17.96 6.31
CA GLY A 226 19.12 18.12 7.06
C GLY A 226 20.37 17.84 6.23
N LEU A 227 20.33 16.82 5.36
CA LEU A 227 21.42 16.41 4.46
C LEU A 227 21.51 17.20 3.14
N ALA A 228 20.80 18.33 3.04
CA ALA A 228 20.67 19.15 1.84
C ALA A 228 19.88 18.49 0.68
N ASP A 229 19.11 17.43 0.97
CA ASP A 229 18.27 16.75 0.00
C ASP A 229 16.93 17.50 -0.21
N PRO A 230 16.57 17.87 -1.44
CA PRO A 230 15.31 18.57 -1.70
C PRO A 230 14.12 17.60 -1.64
N HIS A 231 13.12 17.92 -0.83
CA HIS A 231 11.88 17.16 -0.68
C HIS A 231 10.71 17.94 -1.26
N ARG A 232 10.16 17.49 -2.39
CA ARG A 232 9.02 18.16 -3.04
C ARG A 232 7.69 17.54 -2.60
N LEU A 233 6.81 18.34 -2.01
CA LEU A 233 5.51 17.89 -1.54
C LEU A 233 4.67 17.36 -2.71
N ILE A 234 4.34 16.06 -2.69
CA ILE A 234 3.44 15.43 -3.66
C ILE A 234 2.02 15.41 -3.12
N ARG A 235 1.86 14.98 -1.86
CA ARG A 235 0.57 14.69 -1.27
C ARG A 235 0.60 14.92 0.23
N THR A 236 -0.50 15.46 0.75
CA THR A 236 -0.71 15.64 2.19
C THR A 236 -2.12 15.22 2.57
N SER A 237 -2.31 14.77 3.80
CA SER A 237 -3.61 14.50 4.39
C SER A 237 -3.55 14.72 5.89
N ARG A 238 -4.45 15.54 6.41
CA ARG A 238 -4.57 15.77 7.85
C ARG A 238 -5.12 14.53 8.55
N LEU A 239 -4.50 14.16 9.67
CA LEU A 239 -4.96 13.10 10.55
C LEU A 239 -5.83 13.68 11.68
N ARG A 240 -5.20 14.41 12.60
CA ARG A 240 -5.80 14.97 13.81
C ARG A 240 -4.87 16.06 14.36
N ASP A 241 -5.39 17.14 14.95
CA ASP A 241 -4.62 18.09 15.78
C ASP A 241 -3.21 18.44 15.26
N ASN A 242 -3.16 19.08 14.09
CA ASN A 242 -1.93 19.49 13.39
C ASN A 242 -0.97 18.36 13.00
N TRP A 243 -1.41 17.11 13.06
CA TRP A 243 -0.73 15.97 12.47
C TRP A 243 -1.17 15.73 11.03
N PHE A 244 -0.19 15.43 10.19
CA PHE A 244 -0.36 15.22 8.75
C PHE A 244 0.42 13.98 8.32
N VAL A 245 -0.16 13.21 7.40
CA VAL A 245 0.57 12.22 6.60
C VAL A 245 0.98 12.88 5.32
N VAL A 246 2.25 12.77 4.97
CA VAL A 246 2.85 13.53 3.88
C VAL A 246 3.68 12.59 2.99
N ARG A 247 3.67 12.87 1.68
CA ARG A 247 4.52 12.18 0.71
C ARG A 247 5.34 13.19 -0.07
N TYR A 248 6.64 12.95 -0.10
CA TYR A 248 7.62 13.73 -0.83
C TYR A 248 8.15 12.97 -2.05
N LYS A 249 8.70 13.73 -3.01
CA LYS A 249 9.51 13.25 -4.12
C LYS A 249 10.94 13.72 -3.95
#